data_AF-A0A955LTC3-F1
#
_entry.id   AF-A0A955LTC3-F1
#
_cell.length_a   1.000
_cell.length_b   1.000
_cell.length_c   1.000
_cell.angle_alpha   90.00
_cell.angle_beta   90.00
_cell.angle_gamma   90.00
#
_symmetry.space_group_name_H-M   'P 1'
#
loop_
_entity.id
_entity.type
_entity.pdbx_description
1 polymer ?
#
loop_
_entity_poly.entity_id
_entity_poly.type
_entity_poly.pdbx_seq_one_letter_code
_entity_poly.pdbx_strand_id
1 'polypeptide(L)'
;MNTKKILTLNTWGAYGPDVRERWQYLSRNIKNQSPDIACFQEVFTEELADLITESCGFESCFYPNQKSGLMIVSKSSIRNTGLFSFSKTSENDSVDRQCLFAEFDWDGRTFLITNTHLSWKPHESET
;
A
#
# COMPACT_ATOMS: atom_id res chain seq x y z
N MET A 1 -1.50 17.30 -20.76
CA MET A 1 -1.48 16.83 -19.36
C MET A 1 -0.68 15.54 -19.34
N ASN A 2 0.26 15.40 -18.41
CA ASN A 2 1.00 14.16 -18.26
C ASN A 2 0.10 13.12 -17.60
N THR A 3 0.01 11.92 -18.18
CA THR A 3 -0.75 10.82 -17.60
C THR A 3 -0.13 10.40 -16.28
N LYS A 4 -0.93 10.37 -15.21
CA LYS A 4 -0.51 9.86 -13.90
C LYS A 4 -0.71 8.35 -13.83
N LYS A 5 0.26 7.65 -13.26
CA LYS A 5 0.23 6.19 -13.07
C LYS A 5 0.14 5.87 -11.58
N ILE A 6 -0.89 5.12 -11.21
CA ILE A 6 -1.08 4.63 -9.84
C ILE A 6 -0.95 3.11 -9.86
N LEU A 7 -0.15 2.57 -8.96
CA LEU A 7 0.02 1.13 -8.78
C LEU A 7 -0.61 0.71 -7.45
N THR A 8 -1.29 -0.43 -7.43
CA THR A 8 -1.70 -1.10 -6.19
C THR A 8 -1.16 -2.52 -6.18
N LEU A 9 -0.64 -2.97 -5.05
CA LEU A 9 -0.06 -4.30 -4.90
C LEU A 9 -0.25 -4.85 -3.49
N ASN A 10 -0.93 -5.98 -3.37
CA ASN A 10 -0.86 -6.80 -2.17
C ASN A 10 0.47 -7.57 -2.18
N THR A 11 1.25 -7.40 -1.12
CA THR A 11 2.64 -7.85 -1.03
C THR A 11 2.80 -9.29 -0.51
N TRP A 12 1.69 -9.88 -0.04
CA TRP A 12 1.67 -11.16 0.66
C TRP A 12 2.62 -11.21 1.87
N GLY A 13 2.81 -10.05 2.51
CA GLY A 13 3.62 -9.82 3.70
C GLY A 13 5.02 -10.42 3.67
N ALA A 14 5.46 -10.90 4.83
CA ALA A 14 6.71 -11.64 4.99
C ALA A 14 6.52 -13.16 4.86
N TYR A 15 5.39 -13.61 4.29
CA TYR A 15 5.09 -15.04 4.16
C TYR A 15 5.91 -15.67 3.03
N GLY A 16 6.41 -16.89 3.30
CA GLY A 16 7.15 -17.73 2.36
C GLY A 16 8.67 -17.61 2.45
N PRO A 17 9.41 -18.56 1.83
CA PRO A 17 10.85 -18.45 1.69
C PRO A 17 11.23 -17.24 0.82
N ASP A 18 12.33 -16.57 1.17
CA ASP A 18 13.03 -15.57 0.36
C ASP A 18 12.24 -14.30 -0.01
N VAL A 19 11.58 -13.68 0.97
CA VAL A 19 10.93 -12.36 0.86
C VAL A 19 11.80 -11.32 0.14
N ARG A 20 13.10 -11.29 0.45
CA ARG A 20 14.07 -10.37 -0.18
C ARG A 20 14.22 -10.61 -1.67
N GLU A 21 14.32 -11.87 -2.11
CA GLU A 21 14.44 -12.21 -3.52
C GLU A 21 13.16 -11.82 -4.29
N ARG A 22 11.98 -12.18 -3.76
CA ARG A 22 10.69 -11.77 -4.31
C ARG A 22 10.64 -10.26 -4.52
N TRP A 23 11.07 -9.49 -3.53
CA TRP A 23 11.08 -8.03 -3.61
C TRP A 23 12.12 -7.46 -4.56
N GLN A 24 13.25 -8.11 -4.77
CA GLN A 24 14.19 -7.69 -5.82
C GLN A 24 13.55 -7.79 -7.21
N TYR A 25 12.76 -8.83 -7.48
CA TYR A 25 12.04 -8.93 -8.76
C TYR A 25 10.87 -7.94 -8.86
N LEU A 26 10.06 -7.81 -7.80
CA LEU A 26 8.93 -6.89 -7.79
C LEU A 26 9.39 -5.43 -7.94
N SER A 27 10.40 -5.01 -7.19
CA SER A 27 10.91 -3.63 -7.23
C SER A 27 11.46 -3.25 -8.60
N ARG A 28 12.14 -4.16 -9.32
CA ARG A 28 12.56 -3.95 -10.72
C ARG A 28 11.36 -3.68 -11.63
N ASN A 29 10.30 -4.48 -11.50
CA ASN A 29 9.09 -4.29 -12.30
C ASN A 29 8.37 -2.98 -11.95
N ILE A 30 8.24 -2.65 -10.66
CA ILE A 30 7.66 -1.38 -10.20
C ILE A 30 8.45 -0.20 -10.75
N LYS A 31 9.78 -0.22 -10.67
CA LYS A 31 10.67 0.81 -11.25
C LYS A 31 10.45 0.96 -12.75
N ASN A 32 10.38 -0.15 -13.49
CA ASN A 32 10.15 -0.13 -14.95
C ASN A 32 8.79 0.46 -15.33
N GLN A 33 7.74 0.20 -14.54
CA GLN A 33 6.43 0.81 -14.75
C GLN A 33 6.41 2.30 -14.41
N SER A 34 7.33 2.74 -13.53
CA SER A 34 7.54 4.11 -13.09
C SER A 34 6.24 4.79 -12.61
N PRO A 35 5.50 4.18 -11.66
CA PRO A 35 4.30 4.81 -11.11
C PRO A 35 4.63 6.14 -10.43
N ASP A 36 3.67 7.06 -10.39
CA ASP A 36 3.75 8.29 -9.60
C ASP A 36 3.45 8.01 -8.13
N ILE A 37 2.50 7.09 -7.88
CA ILE A 37 2.09 6.61 -6.55
C ILE A 37 1.99 5.10 -6.57
N ALA A 38 2.46 4.44 -5.51
CA ALA A 38 2.20 3.04 -5.25
C ALA A 38 1.52 2.83 -3.88
N CYS A 39 0.48 2.00 -3.87
CA CYS A 39 -0.30 1.60 -2.72
C CYS A 39 -0.03 0.13 -2.41
N PHE A 40 0.48 -0.18 -1.23
CA PHE A 40 0.79 -1.54 -0.83
C PHE A 40 -0.13 -2.05 0.27
N GLN A 41 -0.52 -3.32 0.18
CA GLN A 41 -1.23 -4.04 1.24
C GLN A 41 -0.37 -5.19 1.79
N GLU A 42 -0.70 -5.64 3.00
CA GLU A 42 0.03 -6.66 3.76
C GLU A 42 1.46 -6.28 4.17
N VAL A 43 1.77 -4.99 4.28
CA VAL A 43 3.05 -4.50 4.81
C VAL A 43 3.03 -4.55 6.34
N PHE A 44 3.23 -5.74 6.91
CA PHE A 44 3.09 -5.97 8.36
C PHE A 44 4.40 -5.83 9.17
N THR A 45 5.54 -5.55 8.51
CA THR A 45 6.84 -5.42 9.19
C THR A 45 7.56 -4.14 8.73
N GLU A 46 8.33 -3.53 9.63
CA GLU A 46 9.21 -2.40 9.28
C GLU A 46 10.26 -2.78 8.24
N GLU A 47 10.88 -3.96 8.36
CA GLU A 47 11.86 -4.45 7.37
C GLU A 47 11.29 -4.46 5.95
N LEU A 48 10.02 -4.83 5.79
CA LEU A 48 9.36 -4.82 4.50
C LEU A 48 9.08 -3.39 4.01
N ALA A 49 8.62 -2.50 4.89
CA ALA A 49 8.41 -1.09 4.55
C ALA A 49 9.72 -0.40 4.13
N ASP A 50 10.82 -0.69 4.82
CA ASP A 50 12.15 -0.19 4.49
C ASP A 50 12.61 -0.71 3.13
N LEU A 51 12.48 -2.03 2.90
CA LEU A 51 12.82 -2.65 1.63
C LEU A 51 12.04 -2.06 0.46
N ILE A 52 10.74 -1.78 0.63
CA ILE A 52 9.91 -1.12 -0.38
C ILE A 52 10.43 0.28 -0.68
N THR A 53 10.71 1.07 0.36
CA THR A 53 11.15 2.46 0.24
C THR A 53 12.51 2.56 -0.46
N GLU A 54 13.50 1.78 0.01
CA GLU A 54 14.84 1.71 -0.58
C GLU A 54 14.80 1.25 -2.04
N SER A 55 13.98 0.24 -2.33
CA SER A 55 14.00 -0.44 -3.63
C SER A 55 13.23 0.29 -4.71
N CYS A 56 12.32 1.21 -4.38
CA CYS A 56 11.46 1.86 -5.37
C CYS A 56 11.80 3.34 -5.63
N GLY A 57 12.60 3.99 -4.77
CA GLY A 57 13.10 5.35 -5.03
C GLY A 57 12.03 6.44 -4.99
N PHE A 58 11.03 6.27 -4.12
CA PHE A 58 10.00 7.27 -3.88
C PHE A 58 10.49 8.33 -2.89
N GLU A 59 9.98 9.56 -3.03
CA GLU A 59 10.38 10.70 -2.18
C GLU A 59 9.57 10.79 -0.88
N SER A 60 8.33 10.30 -0.92
CA SER A 60 7.40 10.36 0.21
C SER A 60 6.85 8.99 0.52
N CYS A 61 6.66 8.72 1.81
CA CYS A 61 6.13 7.49 2.34
C CYS A 61 5.16 7.80 3.49
N PHE A 62 4.00 7.14 3.47
CA PHE A 62 3.09 7.10 4.60
C PHE A 62 2.80 5.64 4.98
N TYR A 63 3.28 5.27 6.16
CA TYR A 63 3.13 3.97 6.78
C TYR A 63 2.78 4.19 8.26
N PRO A 64 1.49 4.22 8.63
CA PRO A 64 1.07 4.72 9.93
C PRO A 64 1.34 3.74 11.07
N ASN A 65 1.27 2.44 10.80
CA ASN A 65 1.58 1.37 11.73
C ASN A 65 1.54 0.00 11.01
N GLN A 66 2.25 -0.95 11.62
CA GLN A 66 2.33 -2.35 11.18
C GLN A 66 0.97 -3.07 11.17
N LYS A 67 0.05 -2.73 12.10
CA LYS A 67 -1.24 -3.44 12.24
C LYS A 67 -2.17 -3.27 11.05
N SER A 68 -2.11 -2.11 10.39
CA SER A 68 -2.90 -1.82 9.20
C SER A 68 -2.50 -2.69 8.01
N GLY A 69 -1.22 -3.04 7.91
CA GLY A 69 -0.64 -3.64 6.71
C GLY A 69 -0.69 -2.72 5.47
N LEU A 70 -0.91 -1.42 5.63
CA LEU A 70 -1.11 -0.48 4.52
C LEU A 70 0.03 0.52 4.42
N MET A 71 0.47 0.78 3.20
CA MET A 71 1.51 1.77 2.91
C MET A 71 1.18 2.52 1.62
N ILE A 72 1.43 3.82 1.58
CA ILE A 72 1.40 4.64 0.37
C ILE A 72 2.79 5.25 0.18
N VAL A 73 3.34 5.15 -1.03
CA VAL A 73 4.58 5.82 -1.43
C VAL A 73 4.36 6.63 -2.70
N SER A 74 5.11 7.71 -2.85
CA SER A 74 4.91 8.67 -3.93
C SER A 74 6.19 9.37 -4.36
N LYS A 75 6.26 9.74 -5.63
CA LYS A 75 7.29 10.66 -6.18
C LYS A 75 7.03 12.12 -5.83
N SER A 76 5.85 12.45 -5.31
CA SER A 76 5.46 13.81 -4.93
C SER A 76 5.20 13.89 -3.44
N SER A 77 5.40 15.07 -2.86
CA SER A 77 5.13 15.33 -1.45
C SER A 77 3.68 15.03 -1.08
N ILE A 78 3.49 14.33 0.03
CA ILE A 78 2.19 14.09 0.64
C ILE A 78 1.82 15.32 1.48
N ARG A 79 0.62 15.88 1.28
CA ARG A 79 0.15 17.08 2.01
C ARG A 79 -0.53 16.75 3.32
N ASN A 80 -1.39 15.73 3.27
CA ASN A 80 -2.22 15.33 4.38
C ASN A 80 -2.37 13.82 4.34
N THR A 81 -2.57 13.24 5.51
CA THR A 81 -2.60 11.79 5.70
C THR A 81 -3.59 11.43 6.77
N GLY A 82 -4.13 10.22 6.70
CA GLY A 82 -4.74 9.63 7.87
C GLY A 82 -5.17 8.20 7.63
N LEU A 83 -5.75 7.65 8.68
CA LEU A 83 -6.11 6.25 8.78
C LEU A 83 -7.50 6.17 9.40
N PHE A 84 -8.40 5.47 8.73
CA PHE A 84 -9.75 5.22 9.23
C PHE A 84 -9.93 3.72 9.44
N SER A 85 -10.47 3.32 10.59
CA SER A 85 -10.89 1.93 10.81
C SER A 85 -12.30 1.71 10.30
N PHE A 86 -12.54 0.56 9.67
CA PHE A 86 -13.92 0.16 9.35
C PHE A 86 -14.65 -0.28 10.62
N SER A 87 -15.95 0.02 10.69
CA SER A 87 -16.80 -0.33 11.84
C SER A 87 -17.13 -1.82 11.91
N LYS A 88 -16.94 -2.56 10.81
CA LYS A 88 -17.16 -4.00 10.72
C LYS A 88 -16.02 -4.65 9.95
N THR A 89 -15.41 -5.65 10.56
CA THR A 89 -14.47 -6.59 9.95
C THR A 89 -15.07 -7.99 9.98
N SER A 90 -14.54 -8.90 9.18
CA SER A 90 -14.93 -10.32 9.25
C SER A 90 -14.42 -10.91 10.57
N GLU A 91 -15.16 -11.83 11.17
CA GLU A 91 -14.68 -12.58 12.35
C GLU A 91 -13.42 -13.40 12.03
N ASN A 92 -13.18 -13.69 10.75
CA ASN A 92 -12.00 -14.42 10.27
C ASN A 92 -10.79 -13.51 10.01
N ASP A 93 -10.91 -12.19 10.21
CA ASP A 93 -9.78 -11.28 10.03
C ASP A 93 -8.85 -11.31 11.25
N SER A 94 -7.59 -11.65 11.03
CA SER A 94 -6.53 -11.61 12.05
C SER A 94 -5.88 -10.24 12.22
N VAL A 95 -6.30 -9.25 11.42
CA VAL A 95 -5.74 -7.89 11.38
C VAL A 95 -6.84 -6.85 11.22
N ASP A 96 -6.56 -5.63 11.69
CA ASP A 96 -7.49 -4.51 11.56
C ASP A 96 -7.68 -4.13 10.09
N ARG A 97 -8.92 -4.17 9.60
CA ARG A 97 -9.23 -3.66 8.26
C ARG A 97 -9.41 -2.15 8.34
N GLN A 98 -8.55 -1.45 7.62
CA GLN A 98 -8.48 0.00 7.65
C GLN A 98 -8.41 0.56 6.23
N CYS A 99 -8.60 1.87 6.13
CA CYS A 99 -8.40 2.65 4.92
C CYS A 99 -7.38 3.74 5.22
N LEU A 100 -6.26 3.69 4.50
CA LEU A 100 -5.23 4.71 4.50
C LEU A 100 -5.58 5.76 3.45
N PHE A 101 -5.40 7.03 3.75
CA PHE A 101 -5.50 8.08 2.75
C PHE A 101 -4.29 9.01 2.75
N ALA A 102 -4.01 9.55 1.58
CA ALA A 102 -3.03 10.60 1.37
C ALA A 102 -3.52 11.61 0.33
N GLU A 103 -3.30 12.89 0.60
CA GLU A 103 -3.61 13.99 -0.31
C GLU A 103 -2.35 14.45 -1.04
N PHE A 104 -2.48 14.71 -2.35
CA PHE A 104 -1.40 15.11 -3.24
C PHE A 104 -1.80 16.34 -4.05
N ASP A 105 -0.83 17.21 -4.35
CA ASP A 105 -1.00 18.24 -5.38
C ASP A 105 -0.45 17.74 -6.71
N TRP A 106 -1.29 17.71 -7.74
CA TRP A 106 -0.87 17.45 -9.11
C TRP A 106 -1.44 18.52 -10.05
N ASP A 107 -0.56 19.18 -10.78
CA ASP A 107 -0.90 20.18 -11.79
C ASP A 107 -1.90 21.25 -11.27
N GLY A 108 -1.69 21.70 -10.03
CA GLY A 108 -2.52 22.71 -9.38
C GLY A 108 -3.87 22.20 -8.84
N ARG A 109 -4.08 20.88 -8.77
CA ARG A 109 -5.28 20.26 -8.20
C ARG A 109 -4.93 19.32 -7.06
N THR A 110 -5.80 19.27 -6.06
CA THR A 110 -5.69 18.30 -4.96
C THR A 110 -6.36 16.99 -5.35
N PHE A 111 -5.64 15.89 -5.16
CA PHE A 111 -6.11 14.53 -5.34
C PHE A 111 -6.05 13.77 -4.02
N LEU A 112 -7.12 13.04 -3.70
CA LEU A 112 -7.16 12.12 -2.57
C LEU A 112 -6.95 10.70 -3.11
N ILE A 113 -5.95 10.00 -2.57
CA ILE A 113 -5.73 8.57 -2.83
C ILE A 113 -6.07 7.80 -1.56
N THR A 114 -6.87 6.75 -1.72
CA THR A 114 -7.20 5.82 -0.65
C THR A 114 -6.63 4.44 -0.96
N ASN A 115 -6.00 3.83 0.03
CA ASN A 115 -5.48 2.47 -0.01
C ASN A 115 -6.17 1.65 1.08
N THR A 116 -6.67 0.47 0.74
CA THR A 116 -7.35 -0.40 1.69
C THR A 116 -7.15 -1.86 1.32
N HIS A 117 -7.30 -2.72 2.30
CA HIS A 117 -7.41 -4.17 2.13
C HIS A 117 -8.71 -4.59 2.83
N LEU A 118 -9.74 -4.90 2.05
CA LEU A 118 -11.06 -5.25 2.57
C LEU A 118 -11.05 -6.66 3.16
N SER A 119 -11.99 -6.93 4.07
CA SER A 119 -12.22 -8.28 4.60
C SER A 119 -12.40 -9.29 3.47
N TRP A 120 -11.69 -10.40 3.56
CA TRP A 120 -11.91 -11.52 2.68
C TRP A 120 -13.08 -12.36 3.20
N LYS A 121 -14.02 -12.70 2.32
CA LYS A 121 -15.02 -13.74 2.54
C LYS A 121 -14.94 -14.72 1.37
N PRO A 122 -14.78 -16.04 1.62
CA PRO A 122 -14.98 -17.01 0.56
C PRO A 122 -16.43 -16.91 0.08
N HIS A 123 -16.64 -17.05 -1.23
CA HIS A 123 -17.95 -16.85 -1.84
C HIS A 123 -18.98 -17.97 -1.52
N GLU A 124 -18.65 -18.91 -0.64
CA GLU A 124 -19.47 -20.06 -0.30
C GLU A 124 -19.45 -20.34 1.20
N SER A 125 -20.43 -19.77 1.90
CA SER A 125 -21.05 -20.36 3.08
C SER A 125 -22.48 -19.82 3.21
N GLU A 126 -23.25 -19.92 2.12
CA GLU A 126 -24.71 -19.95 2.21
C GLU A 126 -25.09 -21.43 2.32
N THR A 127 -25.10 -21.94 3.55
CA THR A 127 -25.89 -23.13 3.92
C THR A 127 -27.25 -22.68 4.41
#